data_AF-A0A814HJX9-F1
#
_entry.id   AF-A0A814HJX9-F1
#
_cell.length_a   1.000
_cell.length_b   1.000
_cell.length_c   1.000
_cell.angle_alpha   90.00
_cell.angle_beta   90.00
_cell.angle_gamma   90.00
#
_symmetry.space_group_name_H-M   'P 1'
#
loop_
_entity.id
_entity.type
_entity.pdbx_description
1 polymer ?
#
loop_
_entity_poly.entity_id
_entity_poly.type
_entity_poly.pdbx_seq_one_letter_code
_entity_poly.pdbx_strand_id
1 'polypeptide(L)'
;MSVVGHTRVPPPIPAKPGYVSIVKALYSYTARSPEELSFEEGEILYVTDDAKYKDWYLATTNKNRTGGLIPKNYVEESTEKLSNALHDAAKRGNIEFLQQSLANKASVLGLDKAGNTPFHWACYSGDMDCVKLLLPLSLSIINQKNNVGDTPLHVASWKNHPDIVQILVENGADKRIRNQDNKTPLDLTHDPNIRSILEDKVIFSNYKPRNTQQNPDGNDEDDDSD
;
A
#
# COMPACT_ATOMS: atom_id res chain seq x y z
N MET A 1 -31.66 26.10 33.90
CA MET A 1 -30.77 25.00 34.34
C MET A 1 -30.35 24.24 33.09
N SER A 2 -29.16 24.50 32.55
CA SER A 2 -28.58 23.70 31.46
C SER A 2 -27.45 22.86 32.05
N VAL A 3 -27.60 21.55 31.95
CA VAL A 3 -26.64 20.58 32.46
C VAL A 3 -25.51 20.48 31.43
N VAL A 4 -24.42 21.23 31.64
CA VAL A 4 -23.22 21.12 30.80
C VAL A 4 -22.46 19.87 31.24
N GLY A 5 -22.71 18.76 30.54
CA GLY A 5 -21.98 17.51 30.72
C GLY A 5 -20.54 17.68 30.24
N HIS A 6 -19.63 17.96 31.17
CA HIS A 6 -18.20 18.01 30.89
C HIS A 6 -17.68 16.56 30.85
N THR A 7 -17.61 15.94 29.66
CA THR A 7 -16.88 14.69 29.50
C THR A 7 -15.39 14.98 29.59
N ARG A 8 -14.84 14.87 30.80
CA ARG A 8 -13.39 14.91 31.03
C ARG A 8 -12.73 13.79 30.23
N VAL A 9 -11.89 14.17 29.27
CA VAL A 9 -11.13 13.22 28.45
C VAL A 9 -9.83 12.84 29.20
N PRO A 10 -9.50 11.55 29.31
CA PRO A 10 -8.30 11.09 30.01
C PRO A 10 -7.02 11.22 29.16
N PRO A 11 -5.82 11.21 29.77
CA PRO A 11 -4.54 11.51 29.12
C PRO A 11 -4.13 10.46 28.05
N PRO A 12 -3.13 10.77 27.20
CA PRO A 12 -2.70 9.91 26.10
C PRO A 12 -2.07 8.62 26.63
N ILE A 13 -2.61 7.47 26.20
CA ILE A 13 -2.09 6.13 26.49
C ILE A 13 -1.99 5.41 25.13
N PRO A 14 -0.89 4.66 24.86
CA PRO A 14 -0.63 4.06 23.56
C PRO A 14 -1.77 3.17 23.06
N ALA A 15 -2.20 3.41 21.81
CA ALA A 15 -3.27 2.68 21.13
C ALA A 15 -2.95 1.19 21.00
N LYS A 16 -3.91 0.33 21.40
CA LYS A 16 -3.91 -1.10 21.04
C LYS A 16 -3.97 -1.26 19.52
N PRO A 17 -3.44 -2.35 18.93
CA PRO A 17 -3.54 -2.59 17.50
C PRO A 17 -4.99 -2.91 17.11
N GLY A 18 -5.79 -1.87 16.85
CA GLY A 18 -7.08 -1.95 16.17
C GLY A 18 -6.91 -1.90 14.65
N TYR A 19 -7.93 -2.32 13.90
CA TYR A 19 -7.97 -2.14 12.46
C TYR A 19 -7.99 -0.64 12.13
N VAL A 20 -6.96 -0.17 11.43
CA VAL A 20 -6.89 1.21 10.96
C VAL A 20 -7.70 1.33 9.67
N SER A 21 -8.70 2.20 9.67
CA SER A 21 -9.40 2.59 8.45
C SER A 21 -8.79 3.87 7.89
N ILE A 22 -8.59 3.91 6.59
CA ILE A 22 -8.10 5.10 5.88
C ILE A 22 -9.33 5.81 5.30
N VAL A 23 -9.50 7.08 5.65
CA VAL A 23 -10.59 7.91 5.14
C VAL A 23 -10.04 9.26 4.66
N LYS A 24 -10.76 9.92 3.77
CA LYS A 24 -10.45 11.28 3.32
C LYS A 24 -11.47 12.25 3.89
N ALA A 25 -11.01 13.34 4.50
CA ALA A 25 -11.87 14.41 4.99
C ALA A 25 -12.56 15.11 3.80
N LEU A 26 -13.89 15.17 3.81
CA LEU A 26 -14.67 15.91 2.80
C LEU A 26 -14.82 17.39 3.15
N TYR A 27 -14.63 17.74 4.42
CA TYR A 27 -14.73 19.11 4.93
C TYR A 27 -13.70 19.33 6.03
N SER A 28 -13.15 20.54 6.17
CA SER A 28 -12.22 20.86 7.27
C SER A 28 -12.89 20.70 8.65
N TYR A 29 -12.08 20.37 9.66
CA TYR A 29 -12.52 20.27 11.05
C TYR A 29 -11.57 21.06 11.96
N THR A 30 -12.15 21.95 12.78
CA THR A 30 -11.40 22.72 13.77
C THR A 30 -11.69 22.17 15.16
N ALA A 31 -10.63 21.78 15.86
CA ALA A 31 -10.68 21.26 17.21
C ALA A 31 -11.31 22.28 18.17
N ARG A 32 -12.20 21.78 19.02
CA ARG A 32 -12.91 22.51 20.09
C ARG A 32 -12.27 22.28 21.45
N SER A 33 -11.37 21.29 21.55
CA SER A 33 -10.55 21.04 22.74
C SER A 33 -9.13 20.62 22.34
N PRO A 34 -8.14 20.72 23.24
CA PRO A 34 -6.75 20.36 22.95
C PRO A 34 -6.53 18.88 22.55
N GLU A 35 -7.47 18.01 22.89
CA GLU A 35 -7.42 16.57 22.57
C GLU A 35 -7.99 16.24 21.18
N GLU A 36 -8.81 17.15 20.61
CA GLU A 36 -9.38 16.98 19.28
C GLU A 36 -8.34 17.26 18.19
N LEU A 37 -8.37 16.48 17.11
CA LEU A 37 -7.48 16.65 15.97
C LEU A 37 -8.08 17.66 14.99
N SER A 38 -7.39 18.77 14.72
CA SER A 38 -7.74 19.67 13.62
C SER A 38 -7.13 19.19 12.30
N PHE A 39 -7.85 19.37 11.20
CA PHE A 39 -7.41 18.98 9.86
C PHE A 39 -8.19 19.72 8.78
N GLU A 40 -7.59 19.80 7.60
CA GLU A 40 -8.17 20.47 6.43
C GLU A 40 -8.96 19.51 5.53
N GLU A 41 -9.85 20.08 4.73
CA GLU A 41 -10.50 19.37 3.62
C GLU A 41 -9.47 18.67 2.74
N GLY A 42 -9.75 17.41 2.40
CA GLY A 42 -8.90 16.58 1.55
C GLY A 42 -7.77 15.85 2.28
N GLU A 43 -7.53 16.12 3.58
CA GLU A 43 -6.55 15.36 4.35
C GLU A 43 -6.94 13.90 4.51
N ILE A 44 -5.90 13.05 4.60
CA ILE A 44 -6.04 11.62 4.80
C ILE A 44 -5.96 11.35 6.29
N LEU A 45 -6.99 10.71 6.82
CA LEU A 45 -7.12 10.36 8.22
C LEU A 45 -6.96 8.85 8.40
N TYR A 46 -6.16 8.47 9.38
CA TYR A 46 -5.97 7.07 9.79
C TYR A 46 -6.73 6.85 11.10
N VAL A 47 -7.93 6.29 10.99
CA VAL A 47 -8.89 6.21 12.10
C VAL A 47 -8.90 4.81 12.71
N THR A 48 -8.88 4.76 14.04
CA THR A 48 -8.95 3.52 14.82
C THR A 48 -10.13 3.59 15.78
N ASP A 49 -10.99 2.59 15.76
CA ASP A 49 -12.04 2.42 16.76
C ASP A 49 -11.45 1.81 18.03
N ASP A 50 -11.56 2.56 19.13
CA ASP A 50 -11.21 2.08 20.45
C ASP A 50 -12.48 2.09 21.29
N ALA A 51 -12.89 0.91 21.76
CA ALA A 51 -14.11 0.71 22.56
C ALA A 51 -14.16 1.59 23.83
N LYS A 52 -13.01 2.14 24.28
CA LYS A 52 -12.94 3.12 25.35
C LYS A 52 -13.68 4.42 25.03
N TYR A 53 -13.70 4.84 23.77
CA TYR A 53 -14.29 6.10 23.34
C TYR A 53 -15.57 5.86 22.54
N LYS A 54 -16.70 5.91 23.26
CA LYS A 54 -18.02 5.63 22.67
C LYS A 54 -18.33 6.52 21.45
N ASP A 55 -18.03 7.81 21.57
CA ASP A 55 -18.43 8.83 20.58
C ASP A 55 -17.23 9.37 19.77
N TRP A 56 -16.03 8.79 19.92
CA TRP A 56 -14.82 9.26 19.25
C TRP A 56 -14.02 8.14 18.61
N TYR A 57 -13.33 8.45 17.50
CA TYR A 57 -12.23 7.67 16.97
C TYR A 57 -10.90 8.27 17.42
N LEU A 58 -9.88 7.42 17.59
CA LEU A 58 -8.50 7.88 17.59
C LEU A 58 -8.07 8.07 16.14
N ALA A 59 -7.42 9.19 15.83
CA ALA A 59 -6.97 9.46 14.47
C ALA A 59 -5.60 10.13 14.44
N THR A 60 -4.87 9.92 13.36
CA THR A 60 -3.74 10.73 12.90
C THR A 60 -4.03 11.23 11.49
N THR A 61 -3.29 12.22 11.00
CA THR A 61 -3.40 12.68 9.61
C THR A 61 -2.11 12.48 8.84
N ASN A 62 -2.19 12.65 7.52
CA ASN A 62 -1.00 12.69 6.69
C ASN A 62 -0.08 13.91 6.97
N LYS A 63 -0.57 14.95 7.65
CA LYS A 63 0.24 16.10 8.07
C LYS A 63 0.61 16.06 9.56
N ASN A 64 -0.25 15.48 10.40
CA ASN A 64 -0.08 15.46 11.85
C ASN A 64 0.03 14.03 12.42
N ARG A 65 1.22 13.71 12.94
CA ARG A 65 1.55 12.39 13.54
C ARG A 65 1.29 12.29 15.04
N THR A 66 1.00 13.38 15.75
CA THR A 66 0.78 13.32 17.22
C THR A 66 -0.53 12.62 17.57
N GLY A 67 -1.46 12.62 16.63
CA GLY A 67 -2.79 12.04 16.77
C GLY A 67 -3.71 12.85 17.69
N GLY A 68 -4.98 12.52 17.67
CA GLY A 68 -6.02 13.15 18.48
C GLY A 68 -7.35 12.42 18.33
N LEU A 69 -8.37 12.95 18.99
CA LEU A 69 -9.74 12.45 18.89
C LEU A 69 -10.47 13.13 17.74
N ILE A 70 -11.29 12.36 17.03
CA ILE A 70 -12.24 12.90 16.06
C ILE A 70 -13.65 12.33 16.35
N PRO A 71 -14.72 13.13 16.23
CA PRO A 71 -16.06 12.64 16.49
C PRO A 71 -16.48 11.52 15.53
N LYS A 72 -17.16 10.47 16.04
CA LYS A 72 -17.64 9.37 15.17
C LYS A 72 -18.61 9.85 14.09
N ASN A 73 -19.53 10.74 14.46
CA ASN A 73 -20.49 11.32 13.51
C ASN A 73 -19.81 12.08 12.37
N TYR A 74 -18.71 12.79 12.64
CA TYR A 74 -17.92 13.42 11.58
C TYR A 74 -17.37 12.38 10.60
N VAL A 75 -16.79 11.28 11.10
CA VAL A 75 -16.25 10.23 10.23
C VAL A 75 -17.35 9.58 9.39
N GLU A 76 -18.52 9.32 9.98
CA GLU A 76 -19.63 8.65 9.30
C GLU A 76 -20.32 9.52 8.25
N GLU A 77 -20.41 10.84 8.47
CA GLU A 77 -21.18 11.76 7.62
C GLU A 77 -20.30 12.59 6.66
N SER A 78 -19.04 12.84 7.03
CA SER A 78 -18.17 13.84 6.40
C SER A 78 -16.83 13.28 5.92
N THR A 79 -16.71 11.96 5.73
CA THR A 79 -15.52 11.35 5.15
C THR A 79 -15.82 10.37 4.03
N GLU A 80 -14.88 10.22 3.12
CA GLU A 80 -14.88 9.18 2.10
C GLU A 80 -14.01 8.01 2.55
N LYS A 81 -14.57 6.80 2.60
CA LYS A 81 -13.81 5.61 2.98
C LYS A 81 -12.93 5.13 1.83
N LEU A 82 -11.62 5.09 2.06
CA LEU A 82 -10.63 4.61 1.08
C LEU A 82 -10.29 3.14 1.35
N SER A 83 -11.28 2.26 1.17
CA SER A 83 -11.16 0.83 1.51
C SER A 83 -10.00 0.10 0.82
N ASN A 84 -9.58 0.58 -0.36
CA ASN A 84 -8.49 0.01 -1.15
C ASN A 84 -7.28 0.95 -1.28
N ALA A 85 -7.12 1.95 -0.41
CA ALA A 85 -6.08 2.99 -0.55
C ALA A 85 -4.68 2.41 -0.77
N LEU A 86 -4.31 1.36 -0.02
CA LEU A 86 -3.01 0.70 -0.16
C LEU A 86 -2.88 -0.07 -1.50
N HIS A 87 -3.96 -0.64 -2.01
CA HIS A 87 -3.98 -1.29 -3.32
C HIS A 87 -3.75 -0.26 -4.43
N ASP A 88 -4.47 0.86 -4.37
CA ASP A 88 -4.35 1.94 -5.34
C ASP A 88 -2.97 2.58 -5.30
N ALA A 89 -2.41 2.79 -4.10
CA ALA A 89 -1.06 3.31 -3.92
C ALA A 89 -0.01 2.35 -4.51
N ALA A 90 -0.08 1.05 -4.20
CA ALA A 90 0.84 0.04 -4.73
C ALA A 90 0.75 -0.08 -6.26
N LYS A 91 -0.47 -0.04 -6.81
CA LYS A 91 -0.72 -0.07 -8.26
C LYS A 91 -0.10 1.14 -8.98
N ARG A 92 -0.08 2.30 -8.33
CA ARG A 92 0.42 3.56 -8.89
C ARG A 92 1.89 3.84 -8.57
N GLY A 93 2.56 2.99 -7.80
CA GLY A 93 3.93 3.26 -7.35
C GLY A 93 4.03 4.37 -6.29
N ASN A 94 2.95 4.69 -5.58
CA ASN A 94 2.95 5.75 -4.57
C ASN A 94 3.57 5.25 -3.26
N ILE A 95 4.89 5.15 -3.24
CA ILE A 95 5.66 4.66 -2.10
C ILE A 95 5.50 5.54 -0.86
N GLU A 96 5.42 6.85 -1.03
CA GLU A 96 5.28 7.80 0.08
C GLU A 96 3.98 7.55 0.86
N PHE A 97 2.87 7.37 0.14
CA PHE A 97 1.59 7.04 0.76
C PHE A 97 1.61 5.67 1.44
N LEU A 98 2.26 4.67 0.82
CA LEU A 98 2.44 3.35 1.45
C LEU A 98 3.23 3.46 2.74
N GLN A 99 4.40 4.10 2.73
CA GLN A 99 5.24 4.28 3.92
C GLN A 99 4.48 4.99 5.04
N GLN A 100 3.75 6.05 4.69
CA GLN A 100 2.96 6.78 5.66
C GLN A 100 1.81 5.95 6.25
N SER A 101 1.11 5.18 5.40
CA SER A 101 0.03 4.32 5.85
C SER A 101 0.53 3.20 6.76
N LEU A 102 1.69 2.60 6.42
CA LEU A 102 2.35 1.58 7.24
C LEU A 102 2.82 2.15 8.58
N ALA A 103 3.38 3.37 8.59
CA ALA A 103 3.75 4.06 9.83
C ALA A 103 2.53 4.30 10.73
N ASN A 104 1.34 4.47 10.13
CA ASN A 104 0.06 4.55 10.82
C ASN A 104 -0.61 3.17 11.03
N LYS A 105 0.13 2.07 10.92
CA LYS A 105 -0.33 0.70 11.18
C LYS A 105 -1.47 0.20 10.27
N ALA A 106 -1.62 0.77 9.08
CA ALA A 106 -2.56 0.24 8.09
C ALA A 106 -2.17 -1.19 7.68
N SER A 107 -3.16 -2.07 7.56
CA SER A 107 -2.92 -3.49 7.24
C SER A 107 -2.66 -3.70 5.75
N VAL A 108 -1.56 -4.39 5.43
CA VAL A 108 -1.23 -4.84 4.06
C VAL A 108 -1.88 -6.17 3.69
N LEU A 109 -2.64 -6.77 4.59
CA LEU A 109 -3.28 -8.07 4.39
C LEU A 109 -4.70 -7.95 3.83
N GLY A 110 -5.21 -6.73 3.69
CA GLY A 110 -6.53 -6.46 3.11
C GLY A 110 -6.61 -7.00 1.69
N LEU A 111 -7.80 -7.49 1.31
CA LEU A 111 -8.10 -7.95 -0.03
C LEU A 111 -9.07 -6.98 -0.70
N ASP A 112 -8.81 -6.63 -1.96
CA ASP A 112 -9.79 -5.93 -2.79
C ASP A 112 -10.91 -6.87 -3.27
N LYS A 113 -11.86 -6.33 -4.06
CA LYS A 113 -13.00 -7.12 -4.59
C LYS A 113 -12.58 -8.28 -5.51
N ALA A 114 -11.38 -8.23 -6.07
CA ALA A 114 -10.81 -9.27 -6.90
C ALA A 114 -9.90 -10.22 -6.10
N GLY A 115 -9.84 -10.10 -4.77
CA GLY A 115 -9.03 -10.94 -3.91
C GLY A 115 -7.54 -10.60 -3.97
N ASN A 116 -7.15 -9.47 -4.56
CA ASN A 116 -5.75 -9.05 -4.61
C ASN A 116 -5.39 -8.36 -3.30
N THR A 117 -4.14 -8.56 -2.87
CA THR A 117 -3.51 -7.78 -1.80
C THR A 117 -2.84 -6.53 -2.39
N PRO A 118 -2.45 -5.52 -1.59
CA PRO A 118 -1.58 -4.44 -2.07
C PRO A 118 -0.30 -4.95 -2.71
N PHE A 119 0.23 -6.09 -2.24
CA PHE A 119 1.44 -6.69 -2.80
C PHE A 119 1.24 -7.28 -4.20
N HIS A 120 0.06 -7.81 -4.54
CA HIS A 120 -0.27 -8.18 -5.92
C HIS A 120 -0.17 -6.95 -6.84
N TRP A 121 -0.69 -5.81 -6.39
CA TRP A 121 -0.67 -4.58 -7.16
C TRP A 121 0.73 -3.94 -7.29
N ALA A 122 1.59 -4.08 -6.29
CA ALA A 122 3.00 -3.70 -6.40
C ALA A 122 3.73 -4.59 -7.44
N CYS A 123 3.45 -5.89 -7.44
CA CYS A 123 4.00 -6.80 -8.45
C CYS A 123 3.43 -6.52 -9.84
N TYR A 124 2.17 -6.04 -9.94
CA TYR A 124 1.56 -5.62 -11.20
C TYR A 124 2.22 -4.36 -11.77
N SER A 125 2.45 -3.36 -10.91
CA SER A 125 2.94 -2.04 -11.33
C SER A 125 4.36 -2.09 -11.86
N GLY A 126 5.19 -3.02 -11.37
CA GLY A 126 6.62 -3.07 -11.70
C GLY A 126 7.47 -2.17 -10.82
N ASP A 127 6.87 -1.50 -9.84
CA ASP A 127 7.56 -0.57 -8.95
C ASP A 127 8.36 -1.35 -7.89
N MET A 128 9.67 -1.45 -8.11
CA MET A 128 10.58 -2.21 -7.26
C MET A 128 10.64 -1.66 -5.83
N ASP A 129 10.47 -0.35 -5.63
CA ASP A 129 10.55 0.24 -4.30
C ASP A 129 9.31 -0.11 -3.48
N CYS A 130 8.13 -0.10 -4.12
CA CYS A 130 6.89 -0.61 -3.52
C CYS A 130 6.98 -2.11 -3.19
N VAL A 131 7.56 -2.92 -4.09
CA VAL A 131 7.79 -4.36 -3.84
C VAL A 131 8.71 -4.55 -2.64
N LYS A 132 9.85 -3.87 -2.58
CA LYS A 132 10.80 -3.99 -1.46
C LYS A 132 10.20 -3.54 -0.13
N LEU A 133 9.37 -2.50 -0.14
CA LEU A 133 8.68 -2.02 1.06
C LEU A 133 7.66 -3.04 1.58
N LEU A 134 6.88 -3.66 0.69
CA LEU A 134 5.76 -4.54 1.07
C LEU A 134 6.16 -6.01 1.23
N LEU A 135 7.23 -6.46 0.58
CA LEU A 135 7.72 -7.85 0.60
C LEU A 135 7.93 -8.40 2.02
N PRO A 136 8.69 -7.75 2.93
CA PRO A 136 8.92 -8.30 4.27
C PRO A 136 7.62 -8.42 5.09
N LEU A 137 6.63 -7.59 4.80
CA LEU A 137 5.30 -7.63 5.44
C LEU A 137 4.36 -8.66 4.80
N SER A 138 4.71 -9.17 3.63
CA SER A 138 3.89 -10.06 2.80
C SER A 138 4.46 -11.48 2.72
N LEU A 139 5.57 -11.80 3.39
CA LEU A 139 6.20 -13.14 3.34
C LEU A 139 5.24 -14.26 3.72
N SER A 140 4.39 -14.07 4.74
CA SER A 140 3.40 -15.07 5.16
C SER A 140 2.29 -15.31 4.13
N ILE A 141 2.14 -14.41 3.16
CA ILE A 141 1.11 -14.43 2.12
C ILE A 141 1.72 -14.34 0.72
N ILE A 142 3.00 -14.67 0.56
CA ILE A 142 3.72 -14.54 -0.73
C ILE A 142 3.10 -15.40 -1.85
N ASN A 143 2.39 -16.46 -1.45
CA ASN A 143 1.67 -17.38 -2.32
C ASN A 143 0.14 -17.21 -2.27
N GLN A 144 -0.37 -16.12 -1.68
CA GLN A 144 -1.80 -15.84 -1.62
C GLN A 144 -2.36 -15.77 -3.03
N LYS A 145 -3.45 -16.49 -3.27
CA LYS A 145 -4.16 -16.49 -4.54
C LYS A 145 -5.26 -15.44 -4.52
N ASN A 146 -5.40 -14.67 -5.60
CA ASN A 146 -6.56 -13.82 -5.83
C ASN A 146 -7.77 -14.62 -6.35
N ASN A 147 -8.86 -13.94 -6.70
CA ASN A 147 -10.12 -14.60 -7.11
C ASN A 147 -10.03 -15.38 -8.43
N VAL A 148 -9.01 -15.15 -9.26
CA VAL A 148 -8.73 -15.96 -10.47
C VAL A 148 -7.61 -16.98 -10.26
N GLY A 149 -7.12 -17.08 -9.02
CA GLY A 149 -6.08 -18.02 -8.64
C GLY A 149 -4.66 -17.55 -8.94
N ASP A 150 -4.45 -16.32 -9.36
CA ASP A 150 -3.10 -15.78 -9.56
C ASP A 150 -2.46 -15.43 -8.22
N THR A 151 -1.17 -15.74 -8.09
CA THR A 151 -0.32 -15.27 -6.98
C THR A 151 0.45 -14.02 -7.40
N PRO A 152 1.12 -13.29 -6.49
CA PRO A 152 2.00 -12.19 -6.86
C PRO A 152 3.04 -12.56 -7.94
N LEU A 153 3.54 -13.80 -7.90
CA LEU A 153 4.46 -14.33 -8.92
C LEU A 153 3.79 -14.51 -10.29
N HIS A 154 2.54 -14.97 -10.36
CA HIS A 154 1.79 -15.00 -11.63
C HIS A 154 1.66 -13.60 -12.22
N VAL A 155 1.31 -12.63 -11.38
CA VAL A 155 1.13 -11.23 -11.78
C VAL A 155 2.44 -10.64 -12.31
N ALA A 156 3.55 -10.80 -11.58
CA ALA A 156 4.87 -10.29 -12.01
C ALA A 156 5.33 -10.93 -13.34
N SER A 157 5.12 -12.24 -13.51
CA SER A 157 5.46 -12.96 -14.74
C SER A 157 4.63 -12.49 -15.92
N TRP A 158 3.31 -12.36 -15.76
CA TRP A 158 2.40 -11.87 -16.81
C TRP A 158 2.71 -10.43 -17.23
N LYS A 159 3.14 -9.60 -16.27
CA LYS A 159 3.52 -8.21 -16.51
C LYS A 159 4.96 -8.03 -17.02
N ASN A 160 5.71 -9.12 -17.18
CA ASN A 160 7.09 -9.16 -17.65
C ASN A 160 8.08 -8.32 -16.81
N HIS A 161 8.05 -8.51 -15.48
CA HIS A 161 8.97 -7.84 -14.55
C HIS A 161 10.03 -8.81 -13.98
N PRO A 162 11.15 -9.08 -14.71
CA PRO A 162 12.13 -10.10 -14.32
C PRO A 162 12.74 -9.91 -12.92
N ASP A 163 13.00 -8.67 -12.53
CA ASP A 163 13.64 -8.34 -11.25
C ASP A 163 12.72 -8.66 -10.07
N ILE A 164 11.42 -8.42 -10.27
CA ILE A 164 10.39 -8.73 -9.29
C ILE A 164 10.18 -10.25 -9.24
N VAL A 165 10.16 -10.94 -10.38
CA VAL A 165 10.12 -12.41 -10.42
C VAL A 165 11.32 -12.99 -9.65
N GLN A 166 12.52 -12.46 -9.88
CA GLN A 166 13.74 -12.89 -9.19
C GLN A 166 13.60 -12.76 -7.67
N ILE A 167 13.26 -11.56 -7.16
CA ILE A 167 13.17 -11.34 -5.70
C ILE A 167 12.05 -12.18 -5.07
N LEU A 168 10.94 -12.40 -5.78
CA LEU A 168 9.86 -13.27 -5.30
C LEU A 168 10.32 -14.73 -5.16
N VAL A 169 11.01 -15.28 -6.16
CA VAL A 169 11.55 -16.65 -6.14
C VAL A 169 12.60 -16.80 -5.04
N GLU A 170 13.50 -15.83 -4.90
CA GLU A 170 14.50 -15.80 -3.82
C GLU A 170 13.89 -15.77 -2.42
N ASN A 171 12.68 -15.22 -2.28
CA ASN A 171 11.94 -15.15 -1.02
C ASN A 171 10.90 -16.27 -0.85
N GLY A 172 10.98 -17.34 -1.67
CA GLY A 172 10.19 -18.55 -1.47
C GLY A 172 8.81 -18.55 -2.13
N ALA A 173 8.57 -17.71 -3.13
CA ALA A 173 7.38 -17.81 -3.96
C ALA A 173 7.37 -19.16 -4.73
N ASP A 174 6.25 -19.88 -4.66
CA ASP A 174 6.12 -21.18 -5.32
C ASP A 174 5.72 -21.01 -6.78
N LYS A 175 6.69 -21.21 -7.65
CA LYS A 175 6.57 -21.20 -9.11
C LYS A 175 5.75 -22.34 -9.71
N ARG A 176 5.33 -23.33 -8.92
CA ARG A 176 4.53 -24.48 -9.38
C ARG A 176 3.03 -24.28 -9.17
N ILE A 177 2.62 -23.23 -8.44
CA ILE A 177 1.20 -22.94 -8.22
C ILE A 177 0.53 -22.72 -9.57
N ARG A 178 -0.68 -23.27 -9.71
CA ARG A 178 -1.53 -23.07 -10.87
C ARG A 178 -2.70 -22.16 -10.52
N ASN A 179 -3.01 -21.23 -11.41
CA ASN A 179 -4.22 -20.43 -11.35
C ASN A 179 -5.45 -21.22 -11.83
N GLN A 180 -6.62 -20.57 -11.95
CA GLN A 180 -7.86 -21.25 -12.36
C GLN A 180 -7.83 -21.76 -13.81
N ASP A 181 -7.03 -21.14 -14.68
CA ASP A 181 -6.80 -21.61 -16.06
C ASP A 181 -5.77 -22.74 -16.14
N ASN A 182 -5.39 -23.32 -14.99
CA ASN A 182 -4.36 -24.34 -14.86
C ASN A 182 -2.97 -23.87 -15.34
N LYS A 183 -2.72 -22.55 -15.38
CA LYS A 183 -1.44 -21.95 -15.80
C LYS A 183 -0.54 -21.68 -14.59
N THR A 184 0.73 -21.98 -14.72
CA THR A 184 1.80 -21.57 -13.78
C THR A 184 2.32 -20.18 -14.15
N PRO A 185 3.12 -19.50 -13.29
CA PRO A 185 3.76 -18.24 -13.67
C PRO A 185 4.63 -18.34 -14.93
N LEU A 186 5.24 -19.51 -15.18
CA LEU A 186 6.04 -19.75 -16.38
C LEU A 186 5.19 -19.76 -17.66
N ASP A 187 3.95 -20.24 -17.58
CA ASP A 187 3.01 -20.30 -18.71
C ASP A 187 2.46 -18.91 -19.09
N LEU A 188 2.62 -17.90 -18.22
CA LEU A 188 2.11 -16.55 -18.42
C LEU A 188 3.13 -15.58 -19.03
N THR A 189 4.37 -16.02 -19.25
CA THR A 189 5.44 -15.17 -19.79
C THR A 189 6.04 -15.74 -21.09
N HIS A 190 6.48 -14.83 -21.94
CA HIS A 190 7.33 -15.14 -23.10
C HIS A 190 8.73 -14.52 -22.96
N ASP A 191 9.01 -13.82 -21.86
CA ASP A 191 10.30 -13.19 -21.62
C ASP A 191 11.37 -14.26 -21.29
N PRO A 192 12.46 -14.36 -22.07
CA PRO A 192 13.47 -15.40 -21.87
C PRO A 192 14.18 -15.30 -20.52
N ASN A 193 14.30 -14.12 -19.92
CA ASN A 193 14.92 -13.94 -18.62
C ASN A 193 14.01 -14.51 -17.52
N ILE A 194 12.72 -14.15 -17.53
CA ILE A 194 11.74 -14.70 -16.57
C ILE A 194 11.65 -16.22 -16.71
N ARG A 195 11.61 -16.73 -17.95
CA ARG A 195 11.63 -18.17 -18.20
C ARG A 195 12.87 -18.83 -17.61
N SER A 196 14.05 -18.24 -17.79
CA SER A 196 15.29 -18.76 -17.21
C SER A 196 15.24 -18.81 -15.68
N ILE A 197 14.73 -17.75 -15.04
CA ILE A 197 14.57 -17.67 -13.58
C ILE A 197 13.64 -18.78 -13.09
N LEU A 198 12.47 -18.93 -13.71
CA LEU A 198 11.45 -19.90 -13.30
C LEU A 198 11.81 -21.35 -13.66
N GLU A 199 12.64 -21.59 -14.66
CA GLU A 199 13.13 -22.92 -15.03
C GLU A 199 14.29 -23.41 -14.13
N ASP A 200 14.72 -22.63 -13.11
CA ASP A 200 15.96 -22.87 -12.32
C ASP A 200 17.20 -23.06 -13.18
N LYS A 201 17.21 -22.52 -14.40
CA LYS A 201 18.41 -22.49 -15.23
C LYS A 201 19.35 -21.50 -14.56
N VAL A 202 20.32 -22.03 -13.83
CA VAL A 202 21.40 -21.33 -13.11
C VAL A 202 21.86 -20.09 -13.89
N ILE A 203 21.29 -18.92 -13.58
CA ILE A 203 21.91 -17.62 -13.84
C ILE A 203 22.24 -17.00 -12.49
N PHE A 204 23.06 -17.71 -11.70
CA PHE A 204 23.85 -17.04 -10.69
C PHE A 204 24.99 -16.30 -11.43
N SER A 205 24.78 -15.05 -11.85
CA SER A 205 25.81 -13.98 -11.76
C SER A 205 25.60 -12.72 -12.62
N ASN A 206 24.68 -12.65 -13.59
CA ASN A 206 24.75 -11.54 -14.58
C ASN A 206 23.53 -10.61 -14.69
N TYR A 207 22.54 -10.72 -13.79
CA TYR A 207 21.49 -9.69 -13.77
C TYR A 207 22.00 -8.42 -13.08
N LYS A 208 22.39 -7.40 -13.88
CA LYS A 208 22.60 -6.04 -13.39
C LYS A 208 21.23 -5.32 -13.41
N PRO A 209 20.70 -4.90 -12.25
CA PRO A 209 19.45 -4.14 -12.22
C PRO A 209 19.58 -2.87 -13.07
N ARG A 210 18.55 -2.58 -13.87
CA ARG A 210 18.47 -1.33 -14.64
C ARG A 210 18.41 -0.15 -13.65
N ASN A 211 19.52 0.57 -13.54
CA ASN A 211 19.55 1.85 -12.84
C ASN A 211 18.73 2.85 -13.67
N THR A 212 17.54 3.23 -13.23
CA THR A 212 16.77 4.32 -13.82
C THR A 212 17.35 5.65 -13.38
N GLN A 213 18.41 6.07 -14.07
CA GLN A 213 18.73 7.49 -14.28
C GLN A 213 19.10 7.65 -15.76
N GLN A 214 18.10 7.68 -16.62
CA GLN A 214 18.18 8.47 -17.84
C GLN A 214 17.34 9.71 -17.58
N ASN A 215 18.02 10.77 -17.17
CA ASN A 215 17.53 12.13 -17.31
C ASN A 215 17.15 12.33 -18.79
N PRO A 216 15.94 12.81 -19.11
CA PRO A 216 15.61 13.21 -20.46
C PRO A 216 16.02 14.66 -20.66
N ASP A 217 17.29 14.99 -20.44
CA ASP A 217 17.83 16.32 -20.74
C ASP A 217 19.10 16.15 -21.58
N GLY A 218 18.86 15.79 -22.85
CA GLY A 218 19.80 16.05 -23.93
C GLY A 218 19.26 17.26 -24.69
N ASN A 219 19.76 18.44 -24.31
CA ASN A 219 19.65 19.64 -25.11
C ASN A 219 20.35 19.38 -26.45
N ASP A 220 19.58 19.31 -27.55
CA ASP A 220 20.13 19.55 -28.88
C ASP A 220 20.09 21.07 -29.11
N GLU A 221 21.05 21.77 -28.50
CA GLU A 221 21.58 23.02 -29.03
C GLU A 221 22.80 22.64 -29.88
N ASP A 222 22.72 22.89 -31.19
CA ASP A 222 23.81 23.15 -32.14
C ASP A 222 23.10 23.51 -33.47
N ASP A 223 22.82 24.79 -33.74
CA ASP A 223 23.73 25.85 -34.21
C ASP A 223 24.08 25.73 -35.70
N ASP A 224 23.93 26.87 -36.36
CA ASP A 224 24.05 27.15 -37.78
C ASP A 224 25.48 26.88 -38.31
N SER A 225 25.62 26.43 -39.57
CA SER A 225 26.54 27.06 -40.54
C SER A 225 26.55 26.38 -41.93
N ASP A 226 26.38 27.25 -42.94
CA ASP A 226 26.68 27.19 -44.38
C ASP A 226 25.98 26.18 -45.32
#